data_AF-A0A258HSM7-F1
#
_entry.id   AF-A0A258HSM7-F1
#
_cell.length_a   1.000
_cell.length_b   1.000
_cell.length_c   1.000
_cell.angle_alpha   90.00
_cell.angle_beta   90.00
_cell.angle_gamma   90.00
#
_symmetry.space_group_name_H-M   'P 1'
#
loop_
_entity.id
_entity.type
_entity.pdbx_description
1 polymer ?
#
loop_
_entity_poly.entity_id
_entity_poly.type
_entity_poly.pdbx_seq_one_letter_code
_entity_poly.pdbx_strand_id
1 'polypeptide(L)' 'MPALATHFSPKRYLLCSRENAHRVASRLFDAQSGRVSIVRTGNPLQPFCVSTSPSRDAHVEVEIIS' A
#
# COMPACT_ATOMS: atom_id res chain seq x y z
N MET A 1 19.43 -20.51 2.47
CA MET A 1 19.43 -19.86 1.14
C MET A 1 19.28 -18.37 1.34
N PRO A 2 20.30 -17.53 1.13
CA PRO A 2 20.11 -16.10 1.26
C PRO A 2 19.24 -15.63 0.09
N ALA A 3 18.13 -14.96 0.39
CA ALA A 3 17.27 -14.35 -0.61
C ALA A 3 18.12 -13.42 -1.48
N LEU A 4 18.05 -13.61 -2.80
CA LEU A 4 18.63 -12.67 -3.76
C LEU A 4 18.10 -11.28 -3.41
N ALA A 5 18.97 -10.41 -2.89
CA ALA A 5 18.65 -9.01 -2.72
C ALA A 5 18.43 -8.44 -4.12
N THR A 6 17.19 -8.52 -4.61
CA THR A 6 16.75 -7.81 -5.80
C THR A 6 16.88 -6.34 -5.47
N HIS A 7 18.03 -5.75 -5.82
CA HIS A 7 18.27 -4.32 -5.73
C HIS A 7 17.27 -3.63 -6.66
N PHE A 8 16.09 -3.34 -6.13
CA PHE A 8 15.10 -2.56 -6.82
C PHE A 8 15.65 -1.17 -7.11
N SER A 9 15.19 -0.56 -8.21
CA SER A 9 15.59 0.81 -8.52
C SER A 9 15.16 1.76 -7.39
N PRO A 10 15.89 2.86 -7.14
CA PRO A 10 15.50 3.87 -6.15
C PRO A 10 14.06 4.37 -6.35
N LYS A 11 13.62 4.50 -7.61
CA LYS A 11 12.24 4.87 -7.95
C LYS A 11 11.23 3.87 -7.41
N ARG A 12 11.52 2.56 -7.48
CA ARG A 12 10.62 1.54 -6.93
C ARG A 12 10.57 1.62 -5.41
N TYR A 13 11.70 1.83 -4.72
CA TYR A 13 11.69 2.05 -3.28
C TYR A 13 10.79 3.22 -2.88
N LEU A 14 10.82 4.33 -3.62
CA LEU A 14 9.97 5.48 -3.36
C LEU A 14 8.49 5.24 -3.68
N LEU A 15 8.18 4.61 -4.81
CA LEU A 15 6.78 4.40 -5.25
C LEU A 15 6.08 3.27 -4.48
N CYS A 16 6.84 2.26 -4.07
CA CYS A 16 6.34 1.11 -3.32
C CYS A 16 6.55 1.27 -1.81
N SER A 17 6.89 2.46 -1.33
CA SER A 17 7.01 2.74 0.11
C SER A 17 5.64 2.85 0.77
N ARG A 18 5.63 2.60 2.08
CA ARG A 18 4.47 2.84 2.93
C ARG A 18 4.05 4.31 2.91
N GLU A 19 5.01 5.22 2.98
CA GLU A 19 4.76 6.67 2.91
C GLU A 19 4.07 7.07 1.61
N ASN A 20 4.46 6.48 0.47
CA ASN A 20 3.77 6.72 -0.78
C ASN A 20 2.35 6.16 -0.77
N ALA A 21 2.15 4.95 -0.25
CA ALA A 21 0.83 4.37 -0.10
C ALA A 21 -0.10 5.25 0.77
N HIS A 22 0.41 5.85 1.85
CA HIS A 22 -0.33 6.85 2.64
C HIS A 22 -0.74 8.06 1.82
N ARG A 23 0.20 8.68 1.09
CA ARG A 23 -0.13 9.84 0.24
C ARG A 23 -1.19 9.52 -0.80
N VAL A 24 -1.15 8.32 -1.38
CA VAL A 24 -2.17 7.84 -2.32
C VAL A 24 -3.51 7.63 -1.61
N ALA A 25 -3.51 6.99 -0.43
CA ALA A 25 -4.72 6.74 0.35
C ALA A 25 -5.41 8.04 0.77
N SER A 26 -4.66 9.02 1.28
CA SER A 26 -5.20 10.35 1.63
C SER A 26 -5.82 11.04 0.42
N ARG A 27 -5.09 11.11 -0.70
CA ARG A 27 -5.63 11.72 -1.94
C ARG A 27 -6.89 11.01 -2.44
N LEU A 28 -6.91 9.69 -2.33
CA LEU A 28 -8.06 8.90 -2.74
C LEU A 28 -9.26 9.18 -1.80
N PHE A 29 -9.03 9.25 -0.50
CA PHE A 29 -10.05 9.60 0.49
C PHE A 29 -10.59 11.04 0.28
N ASP A 30 -9.72 11.99 -0.06
CA ASP A 30 -10.14 13.37 -0.37
C ASP A 30 -10.99 13.46 -1.65
N ALA A 31 -10.72 12.59 -2.63
CA ALA A 31 -11.40 12.59 -3.92
C ALA A 31 -12.75 11.84 -3.92
N GLN A 32 -12.92 10.88 -3.02
CA GLN A 32 -14.14 10.07 -2.90
C GLN A 32 -14.49 9.83 -1.43
N SER A 33 -15.75 10.05 -1.09
CA SER A 33 -16.28 9.76 0.23
C SER A 33 -16.26 8.24 0.48
N GLY A 34 -15.68 7.81 1.60
CA GLY A 34 -15.78 6.44 2.05
C GLY A 34 -14.48 5.87 2.62
N ARG A 35 -14.54 4.58 2.96
CA ARG A 35 -13.41 3.85 3.54
C ARG A 35 -12.28 3.68 2.52
N VAL A 36 -11.07 4.01 2.93
CA VAL A 36 -9.84 3.70 2.19
C VAL A 36 -8.85 2.99 3.09
N SER A 37 -8.31 1.88 2.64
CA SER A 37 -7.41 1.03 3.42
C SER A 37 -6.07 0.83 2.69
N ILE A 38 -4.99 0.75 3.45
CA ILE A 38 -3.67 0.32 2.96
C ILE A 38 -3.46 -1.13 3.39
N VAL A 39 -3.24 -2.00 2.42
CA VAL A 39 -3.07 -3.45 2.61
C VAL A 39 -1.61 -3.84 2.36
N ARG A 40 -1.01 -4.60 3.29
CA ARG A 40 0.26 -5.28 3.06
C ARG A 40 0.02 -6.56 2.25
N THR A 41 0.71 -6.72 1.13
CA THR A 41 0.38 -7.78 0.16
C THR A 41 1.27 -9.03 0.25
N GLY A 42 2.41 -8.94 0.95
CA GLY A 42 3.45 -9.98 0.93
C GLY A 42 4.25 -10.08 -0.38
N ASN A 43 3.83 -9.38 -1.45
CA ASN A 43 4.55 -9.33 -2.72
C ASN A 43 5.67 -8.27 -2.67
N PRO A 44 6.95 -8.63 -2.84
CA PRO A 44 8.05 -7.67 -2.79
C PRO A 44 8.00 -6.61 -3.91
N LEU A 45 7.28 -6.87 -5.01
CA LEU A 45 7.11 -5.91 -6.11
C LEU A 45 6.00 -4.88 -5.84
N GLN A 46 5.08 -5.19 -4.93
CA GLN A 46 3.99 -4.30 -4.53
C GLN A 46 3.69 -4.49 -3.05
N PRO A 47 4.60 -4.11 -2.13
CA PRO A 47 4.46 -4.44 -0.71
C PRO A 47 3.20 -3.85 -0.08
N PHE A 48 2.73 -2.71 -0.60
CA PHE A 48 1.53 -2.00 -0.17
C PHE A 48 0.58 -1.76 -1.34
N CYS A 49 -0.72 -1.90 -1.08
CA CYS A 49 -1.80 -1.64 -2.01
C CYS A 49 -2.86 -0.77 -1.33
N VAL A 50 -3.42 0.20 -2.05
CA VAL A 50 -4.55 1.01 -1.56
C VAL A 50 -5.84 0.42 -2.12
N SER A 51 -6.81 0.14 -1.26
CA SER A 51 -8.10 -0.43 -1.64
C SER A 51 -9.25 0.23 -0.88
N THR A 52 -10.39 0.39 -1.55
CA THR A 52 -11.66 0.84 -0.96
C THR A 52 -12.53 -0.33 -0.49
N SER A 53 -12.16 -1.54 -0.90
CA SER A 53 -12.88 -2.79 -0.62
C SER A 53 -11.86 -3.90 -0.36
N PRO A 54 -11.05 -3.79 0.70
CA PRO A 54 -10.12 -4.86 1.05
C PRO A 54 -10.89 -6.16 1.34
N SER A 55 -10.34 -7.29 0.91
CA SER A 55 -10.85 -8.60 1.28
C SER A 55 -10.86 -8.75 2.80
N ARG A 56 -11.79 -9.55 3.35
CA ARG A 56 -11.92 -9.73 4.80
C ARG A 56 -10.65 -10.27 5.48
N ASP A 57 -9.85 -11.02 4.75
CA ASP A 57 -8.57 -11.59 5.20
C ASP A 57 -7.36 -10.71 4.84
N ALA A 58 -7.58 -9.54 4.24
CA ALA A 58 -6.50 -8.66 3.86
C ALA A 58 -5.76 -8.14 5.10
N HIS A 59 -4.42 -8.11 5.02
CA HIS A 59 -3.59 -7.53 6.06
C HIS A 59 -3.65 -5.99 5.98
N VAL A 60 -4.71 -5.40 6.54
CA VAL A 60 -4.90 -3.95 6.60
C VAL A 60 -3.93 -3.36 7.62
N GLU A 61 -3.02 -2.49 7.17
CA GLU A 61 -2.12 -1.75 8.05
C GLU A 61 -2.73 -0.45 8.55
N VAL A 62 -3.53 0.18 7.70
CA VAL A 62 -4.07 1.52 7.91
C VAL A 62 -5.46 1.58 7.30
N GLU A 63 -6.35 2.24 8.02
CA GLU A 63 -7.72 2.49 7.61
C GLU A 63 -8.03 3.97 7.81
N ILE A 64 -8.53 4.61 6.77
CA ILE A 64 -9.02 5.99 6.79
C ILE A 64 -10.54 5.91 6.57
N ILE A 65 -11.28 6.49 7.51
CA ILE A 65 -12.74 6.52 7.54
C ILE A 65 -13.21 7.94 7.83
N SER A 66 -14.34 8.32 7.25
CA SER A 66 -15.06 9.57 7.52
C SER A 66 -16.02 9.41 8.68
#